data_AF-A0A0R3RZQ1-F1
#
_entry.id   AF-A0A0R3RZQ1-F1
#
_cell.length_a   1.000
_cell.length_b   1.000
_cell.length_c   1.000
_cell.angle_alpha   90.00
_cell.angle_beta   90.00
_cell.angle_gamma   90.00
#
_symmetry.space_group_name_H-M   'P 1'
#
loop_
_entity.id
_entity.type
_entity.pdbx_description
1 polymer ?
#
loop_
_entity_poly.entity_id
_entity_poly.type
_entity_poly.pdbx_seq_one_letter_code
_entity_poly.pdbx_strand_id
1 'polypeptide(L)'
;MVPLVGCSVVAGQDHGHKNCLLITHTQFKSAIIICAPDSKAQESWLAALRDATKISYKNTTSWEKLVEELESRGVLLSEEKKMYEEKLLAEAQARREEHSRYLCLERAKDELERERERLIRMTKKLKDDLQSVKNELKITNETKRTLEQEKISLNAKTEHLVSNMQSLNLEKSKIEEQVSSIIREREKFLLENQNLSTVTCQLKNRLMEIETKTNCILAEKERVEAMLRLNEKKTIDLEKEREYYNSQTMELLNSLKEVSEQRDITEAELKDEVMARIGAEKQLQAAEKALEHLETALKLTGAQMSELQEHIMPDVHKLREFFEQCAEISKMDANRPIIMRNAIHARRSLRRSKTRVRGSFRRKLAPVITMQSLPTTGYSSSTSPIELSNPEEPIPKIEPNSLMHL
;
A
#
# COMPACT_ATOMS: atom_id res chain seq x y z
N MET A 1 116.58 40.28 -130.78
CA MET A 1 118.04 40.41 -130.60
C MET A 1 118.71 39.49 -131.60
N VAL A 2 119.61 39.98 -132.44
CA VAL A 2 120.41 39.10 -133.32
C VAL A 2 121.67 38.72 -132.54
N PRO A 3 121.87 37.44 -132.18
CA PRO A 3 123.05 37.02 -131.43
C PRO A 3 124.32 37.16 -132.28
N LEU A 4 125.41 37.67 -131.70
CA LEU A 4 126.72 37.83 -132.35
C LEU A 4 127.43 36.48 -132.63
N VAL A 5 126.76 35.35 -132.37
CA VAL A 5 127.27 33.99 -132.51
C VAL A 5 127.59 33.70 -133.99
N GLY A 6 128.83 33.26 -134.27
CA GLY A 6 129.29 32.92 -135.62
C GLY A 6 129.78 34.10 -136.48
N CYS A 7 129.67 35.35 -135.99
CA CYS A 7 130.21 36.52 -136.69
C CYS A 7 131.75 36.51 -136.69
N SER A 8 132.36 36.68 -137.86
CA SER A 8 133.80 36.88 -138.00
C SER A 8 134.13 38.36 -137.80
N VAL A 9 134.74 38.68 -136.66
CA VAL A 9 135.14 40.03 -136.26
C VAL A 9 136.65 40.18 -136.48
N VAL A 10 137.03 41.08 -137.38
CA VAL A 10 138.43 41.32 -137.80
C VAL A 10 138.74 42.81 -137.74
N ALA A 11 140.00 43.19 -137.49
CA ALA A 11 140.45 44.57 -137.61
C ALA A 11 140.71 44.94 -139.09
N GLY A 12 140.30 46.12 -139.54
CA GLY A 12 140.47 46.62 -140.92
C GLY A 12 140.67 48.15 -141.01
N GLN A 13 140.97 48.62 -142.24
CA GLN A 13 141.14 50.04 -142.63
C GLN A 13 140.27 50.36 -143.84
N ASP A 14 139.54 51.48 -143.84
CA ASP A 14 138.72 51.96 -144.96
C ASP A 14 138.89 53.48 -145.17
N HIS A 15 138.55 53.98 -146.36
CA HIS A 15 138.92 55.26 -147.01
C HIS A 15 138.70 56.52 -146.14
N GLY A 16 139.54 56.71 -145.11
CA GLY A 16 139.53 57.87 -144.21
C GLY A 16 139.71 57.54 -142.72
N HIS A 17 139.56 56.29 -142.29
CA HIS A 17 139.63 55.90 -140.87
C HIS A 17 140.56 54.70 -140.63
N LYS A 18 141.62 54.94 -139.83
CA LYS A 18 142.72 53.98 -139.61
C LYS A 18 142.38 52.81 -138.67
N ASN A 19 141.32 52.94 -137.86
CA ASN A 19 140.96 51.95 -136.82
C ASN A 19 139.49 51.51 -136.98
N CYS A 20 139.24 50.46 -137.75
CA CYS A 20 137.88 49.93 -137.95
C CYS A 20 137.80 48.44 -137.60
N LEU A 21 136.65 47.99 -137.07
CA LEU A 21 136.32 46.58 -136.87
C LEU A 21 135.35 46.17 -137.96
N LEU A 22 135.74 45.19 -138.76
CA LEU A 22 134.92 44.58 -139.78
C LEU A 22 134.21 43.37 -139.17
N ILE A 23 132.89 43.46 -139.01
CA ILE A 23 132.05 42.34 -138.59
C ILE A 23 131.37 41.77 -139.83
N THR A 24 131.71 40.54 -140.15
CA THR A 24 131.14 39.82 -141.29
C THR A 24 130.41 38.58 -140.79
N HIS A 25 129.25 38.32 -141.37
CA HIS A 25 128.49 37.11 -141.12
C HIS A 25 127.83 36.69 -142.44
N THR A 26 127.66 35.39 -142.65
CA THR A 26 127.04 34.86 -143.88
C THR A 26 125.62 35.37 -144.10
N GLN A 27 124.95 35.87 -143.05
CA GLN A 27 123.62 36.46 -143.13
C GLN A 27 123.61 37.99 -143.27
N PHE A 28 124.76 38.66 -143.25
CA PHE A 28 124.83 40.10 -143.47
C PHE A 28 124.97 40.41 -144.95
N LYS A 29 124.02 41.20 -145.50
CA LYS A 29 124.03 41.63 -146.90
C LYS A 29 125.24 42.54 -147.24
N SER A 30 125.86 43.12 -146.22
CA SER A 30 127.11 43.90 -146.30
C SER A 30 127.86 43.80 -144.97
N ALA A 31 129.19 43.89 -145.01
CA ALA A 31 130.01 43.92 -143.80
C ALA A 31 129.64 45.12 -142.93
N ILE A 32 129.47 44.90 -141.62
CA ILE A 32 129.21 45.99 -140.67
C ILE A 32 130.56 46.52 -140.23
N ILE A 33 130.82 47.80 -140.51
CA ILE A 33 132.06 48.48 -140.17
C ILE A 33 131.81 49.33 -138.93
N ILE A 34 132.50 49.04 -137.84
CA ILE A 34 132.45 49.83 -136.61
C ILE A 34 133.78 50.56 -136.48
N CYS A 35 133.76 51.88 -136.61
CA CYS A 35 134.95 52.70 -136.42
C CYS A 35 135.23 52.85 -134.92
N ALA A 36 136.44 52.49 -134.49
CA ALA A 36 136.88 52.69 -133.12
C ALA A 36 137.60 54.05 -133.01
N PRO A 37 137.38 54.81 -131.92
CA PRO A 37 138.00 56.12 -131.75
C PRO A 37 139.53 56.05 -131.64
N ASP A 38 140.06 54.94 -131.10
CA ASP A 38 141.49 54.68 -130.95
C ASP A 38 141.80 53.17 -131.09
N SER A 39 143.09 52.84 -131.22
CA SER A 39 143.53 51.43 -131.37
C SER A 39 143.23 50.59 -130.12
N LYS A 40 143.18 51.22 -128.94
CA LYS A 40 142.94 50.52 -127.67
C LYS A 40 141.47 50.14 -127.50
N ALA A 41 140.53 51.00 -127.88
CA ALA A 41 139.12 50.64 -127.96
C ALA A 41 138.87 49.59 -129.03
N GLN A 42 139.57 49.64 -130.17
CA GLN A 42 139.48 48.62 -131.21
C GLN A 42 139.82 47.22 -130.65
N GLU A 43 140.93 47.07 -129.93
CA GLU A 43 141.32 45.79 -129.32
C GLU A 43 140.38 45.35 -128.19
N SER A 44 139.95 46.26 -127.32
CA SER A 44 139.02 45.93 -126.23
C SER A 44 137.65 45.48 -126.75
N TRP A 45 137.12 46.18 -127.75
CA TRP A 45 135.86 45.81 -128.39
C TRP A 45 135.99 44.50 -129.17
N LEU A 46 137.12 44.27 -129.85
CA LEU A 46 137.42 42.98 -130.49
C LEU A 46 137.40 41.83 -129.47
N ALA A 47 138.02 42.02 -128.31
CA ALA A 47 138.07 41.00 -127.25
C ALA A 47 136.68 40.71 -126.65
N ALA A 48 135.93 41.75 -126.28
CA ALA A 48 134.59 41.60 -125.73
C ALA A 48 133.61 40.97 -126.73
N LEU A 49 133.69 41.37 -128.01
CA LEU A 49 132.88 40.77 -129.08
C LEU A 49 133.25 39.30 -129.31
N ARG A 50 134.55 38.94 -129.26
CA ARG A 50 134.99 37.53 -129.34
C ARG A 50 134.51 36.70 -128.15
N ASP A 51 134.54 37.22 -126.93
CA ASP A 51 134.01 36.50 -125.77
C ASP A 51 132.48 36.36 -125.82
N ALA A 52 131.77 37.37 -126.29
CA ALA A 52 130.34 37.29 -126.56
C ALA A 52 129.99 36.26 -127.66
N THR A 53 130.89 36.02 -128.63
CA THR A 53 130.70 34.95 -129.63
C THR A 53 130.89 33.52 -129.09
N LYS A 54 131.49 33.33 -127.90
CA LYS A 54 131.69 32.00 -127.30
C LYS A 54 130.45 31.41 -126.63
N ILE A 55 129.42 32.22 -126.38
CA ILE A 55 128.17 31.74 -125.80
C ILE A 55 127.40 30.97 -126.88
N SER A 56 127.41 29.64 -126.78
CA SER A 56 126.72 28.77 -127.72
C SER A 56 125.21 28.75 -127.45
N TYR A 57 124.42 28.88 -128.53
CA TYR A 57 122.96 28.75 -128.51
C TYR A 57 122.49 27.52 -127.71
N LYS A 58 123.24 26.39 -127.78
CA LYS A 58 122.94 25.15 -127.06
C LYS A 58 122.92 25.30 -125.54
N ASN A 59 123.76 26.16 -124.96
CA ASN A 59 123.78 26.36 -123.51
C ASN A 59 122.58 27.19 -123.06
N THR A 60 122.22 28.23 -123.81
CA THR A 60 121.02 29.02 -123.52
C THR A 60 119.76 28.16 -123.56
N THR A 61 119.60 27.31 -124.59
CA THR A 61 118.43 26.42 -124.68
C THR A 61 118.40 25.38 -123.56
N SER A 62 119.55 24.85 -123.13
CA SER A 62 119.62 23.91 -122.00
C SER A 62 119.24 24.58 -120.67
N TRP A 63 119.63 25.84 -120.46
CA TRP A 63 119.22 26.61 -119.28
C TRP A 63 117.74 26.95 -119.29
N GLU A 64 117.20 27.37 -120.44
CA GLU A 64 115.76 27.62 -120.59
C GLU A 64 114.94 26.36 -120.29
N LYS A 65 115.34 25.20 -120.81
CA LYS A 65 114.68 23.92 -120.49
C LYS A 65 114.76 23.55 -119.01
N LEU A 66 115.93 23.73 -118.39
CA LEU A 66 116.08 23.45 -116.96
C LEU A 66 115.23 24.39 -116.11
N VAL A 67 115.14 25.67 -116.48
CA VAL A 67 114.27 26.64 -115.81
C VAL A 67 112.80 26.23 -115.97
N GLU A 68 112.36 25.87 -117.18
CA GLU A 68 110.99 25.41 -117.46
C GLU A 68 110.65 24.11 -116.69
N GLU A 69 111.59 23.16 -116.60
CA GLU A 69 111.46 21.95 -115.77
C GLU A 69 111.37 22.26 -114.28
N LEU A 70 112.16 23.22 -113.78
CA LEU A 70 112.13 23.63 -112.39
C LEU A 70 110.84 24.40 -112.05
N GLU A 71 110.35 25.24 -112.94
CA GLU A 71 109.09 25.97 -112.79
C GLU A 71 107.91 25.00 -112.78
N SER A 72 107.82 24.08 -113.76
CA SER A 72 106.78 23.06 -113.81
C SER A 72 106.81 22.14 -112.59
N ARG A 73 108.00 21.71 -112.14
CA ARG A 73 108.16 20.96 -110.89
C ARG A 73 107.75 21.78 -109.66
N GLY A 74 108.06 23.07 -109.64
CA GLY A 74 107.64 23.99 -108.58
C GLY A 74 106.11 24.10 -108.48
N VAL A 75 105.42 24.17 -109.62
CA VAL A 75 103.95 24.17 -109.68
C VAL A 75 103.38 22.85 -109.16
N LEU A 76 103.87 21.70 -109.64
CA LEU A 76 103.41 20.39 -109.17
C LEU A 76 103.63 20.21 -107.67
N LEU A 77 104.79 20.59 -107.13
CA LEU A 77 105.06 20.52 -105.69
C LEU A 77 104.15 21.46 -104.89
N SER A 78 103.81 22.63 -105.44
CA SER A 78 102.87 23.55 -104.81
C SER A 78 101.44 22.99 -104.79
N GLU A 79 101.02 22.33 -105.87
CA GLU A 79 99.73 21.64 -105.97
C GLU A 79 99.66 20.44 -105.02
N GLU A 80 100.70 19.60 -104.99
CA GLU A 80 100.81 18.48 -104.05
C GLU A 80 100.78 18.98 -102.61
N LYS A 81 101.56 20.01 -102.26
CA LYS A 81 101.54 20.65 -100.95
C LYS A 81 100.14 21.12 -100.59
N LYS A 82 99.46 21.84 -101.49
CA LYS A 82 98.08 22.32 -101.29
C LYS A 82 97.11 21.14 -101.05
N MET A 83 97.21 20.07 -101.85
CA MET A 83 96.39 18.87 -101.69
C MET A 83 96.62 18.18 -100.34
N TYR A 84 97.88 18.10 -99.87
CA TYR A 84 98.19 17.55 -98.55
C TYR A 84 97.68 18.44 -97.42
N GLU A 85 97.80 19.77 -97.55
CA GLU A 85 97.25 20.72 -96.59
C GLU A 85 95.71 20.62 -96.52
N GLU A 86 95.02 20.51 -97.66
CA GLU A 86 93.57 20.31 -97.72
C GLU A 86 93.14 18.98 -97.08
N LYS A 87 93.85 17.88 -97.36
CA LYS A 87 93.58 16.58 -96.72
C LYS A 87 93.78 16.64 -95.21
N LEU A 88 94.85 17.26 -94.74
CA LEU A 88 95.13 17.42 -93.31
C LEU A 88 94.07 18.28 -92.63
N LEU A 89 93.63 19.36 -93.29
CA LEU A 89 92.52 20.20 -92.82
C LEU A 89 91.21 19.42 -92.73
N ALA A 90 90.87 18.62 -93.74
CA ALA A 90 89.68 17.79 -93.77
C ALA A 90 89.70 16.72 -92.65
N GLU A 91 90.84 16.06 -92.44
CA GLU A 91 91.01 15.09 -91.35
C GLU A 91 90.91 15.77 -89.98
N ALA A 92 91.58 16.91 -89.78
CA ALA A 92 91.48 17.69 -88.56
C ALA A 92 90.05 18.19 -88.28
N GLN A 93 89.28 18.51 -89.33
CA GLN A 93 87.87 18.83 -89.20
C GLN A 93 87.02 17.60 -88.84
N ALA A 94 87.19 16.47 -89.54
CA ALA A 94 86.48 15.23 -89.24
C ALA A 94 86.73 14.76 -87.79
N ARG A 95 87.97 14.84 -87.30
CA ARG A 95 88.34 14.53 -85.91
C ARG A 95 87.71 15.49 -84.91
N ARG A 96 87.60 16.78 -85.24
CA ARG A 96 86.88 17.77 -84.42
C ARG A 96 85.38 17.47 -84.37
N GLU A 97 84.76 17.15 -85.49
CA GLU A 97 83.34 16.80 -85.57
C GLU A 97 83.04 15.51 -84.80
N GLU A 98 83.88 14.48 -84.95
CA GLU A 98 83.80 13.24 -84.18
C GLU A 98 83.93 13.49 -82.68
N HIS A 99 84.93 14.30 -82.27
CA HIS A 99 85.09 14.69 -80.87
C HIS A 99 83.87 15.47 -80.35
N SER A 100 83.30 16.38 -81.13
CA SER A 100 82.07 17.09 -80.78
C SER A 100 80.88 16.14 -80.63
N ARG A 101 80.73 15.15 -81.52
CA ARG A 101 79.70 14.10 -81.43
C ARG A 101 79.89 13.27 -80.17
N TYR A 102 81.12 12.84 -79.89
CA TYR A 102 81.46 12.11 -78.67
C TYR A 102 81.06 12.89 -77.40
N LEU A 103 81.42 14.18 -77.33
CA LEU A 103 81.04 15.04 -76.20
C LEU A 103 79.52 15.19 -76.06
N CYS A 104 78.78 15.27 -77.17
CA CYS A 104 77.31 15.31 -77.11
C CYS A 104 76.71 13.99 -76.62
N LEU A 105 77.27 12.85 -77.04
CA LEU A 105 76.84 11.52 -76.58
C LEU A 105 77.14 11.31 -75.09
N GLU A 106 78.30 11.74 -74.61
CA GLU A 106 78.64 11.63 -73.18
C GLU A 106 77.67 12.45 -72.32
N ARG A 107 77.32 13.67 -72.75
CA ARG A 107 76.28 14.47 -72.07
C ARG A 107 74.92 13.77 -72.05
N ALA A 108 74.50 13.19 -73.18
CA ALA A 108 73.23 12.46 -73.27
C ALA A 108 73.24 11.21 -72.36
N LYS A 109 74.38 10.51 -72.29
CA LYS A 109 74.57 9.38 -71.37
C LYS A 109 74.44 9.82 -69.91
N ASP A 110 75.10 10.91 -69.52
CA ASP A 110 74.99 11.47 -68.16
C ASP A 110 73.55 11.86 -67.80
N GLU A 111 72.79 12.41 -68.76
CA GLU A 111 71.37 12.73 -68.58
C GLU A 111 70.53 11.48 -68.37
N LEU A 112 70.75 10.44 -69.18
CA LEU A 112 70.04 9.16 -69.04
C LEU A 112 70.39 8.44 -67.74
N GLU A 113 71.64 8.50 -67.28
CA GLU A 113 72.05 7.93 -65.99
C GLU A 113 71.38 8.66 -64.82
N ARG A 114 71.36 10.00 -64.84
CA ARG A 114 70.63 10.81 -63.84
C ARG A 114 69.14 10.47 -63.82
N GLU A 115 68.54 10.30 -64.99
CA GLU A 115 67.12 9.98 -65.11
C GLU A 115 66.81 8.55 -64.66
N ARG A 116 67.68 7.59 -64.98
CA ARG A 116 67.62 6.22 -64.49
C ARG A 116 67.69 6.18 -62.97
N GLU A 117 68.62 6.90 -62.36
CA GLU A 117 68.71 6.98 -60.90
C GLU A 117 67.47 7.62 -60.27
N ARG A 118 66.95 8.69 -60.89
CA ARG A 118 65.72 9.35 -60.45
C ARG A 118 64.54 8.38 -60.47
N LEU A 119 64.39 7.60 -61.54
CA LEU A 119 63.37 6.57 -61.65
C LEU A 119 63.54 5.47 -60.59
N ILE A 120 64.76 4.97 -60.36
CA ILE A 120 65.03 3.97 -59.32
C ILE A 120 64.65 4.51 -57.93
N ARG A 121 65.02 5.74 -57.59
CA ARG A 121 64.63 6.38 -56.32
C ARG A 121 63.11 6.51 -56.19
N MET A 122 62.43 6.93 -57.25
CA MET A 122 60.97 7.05 -57.27
C MET A 122 60.29 5.68 -57.09
N THR A 123 60.72 4.66 -57.83
CA THR A 123 60.18 3.30 -57.71
C THR A 123 60.39 2.72 -56.32
N LYS A 124 61.57 2.93 -55.71
CA LYS A 124 61.83 2.50 -54.34
C LYS A 124 60.86 3.18 -53.36
N LYS A 125 60.72 4.51 -53.46
CA LYS A 125 59.78 5.26 -52.62
C LYS A 125 58.34 4.74 -52.76
N LEU A 126 57.85 4.57 -53.99
CA LEU A 126 56.51 4.03 -54.23
C LEU A 126 56.30 2.62 -53.66
N LYS A 127 57.34 1.78 -53.69
CA LYS A 127 57.29 0.44 -53.10
C LYS A 127 57.22 0.50 -51.57
N ASP A 128 58.00 1.38 -50.96
CA ASP A 128 58.00 1.60 -49.50
C ASP A 128 56.63 2.19 -49.06
N ASP A 129 56.10 3.17 -49.78
CA ASP A 129 54.78 3.77 -49.54
C ASP A 129 53.65 2.73 -49.68
N LEU A 130 53.69 1.89 -50.72
CA LEU A 130 52.72 0.79 -50.90
C LEU A 130 52.76 -0.19 -49.73
N GLN A 131 53.95 -0.52 -49.23
CA GLN A 131 54.11 -1.41 -48.09
C GLN A 131 53.60 -0.76 -46.79
N SER A 132 53.82 0.54 -46.59
CA SER A 132 53.25 1.30 -45.46
C SER A 132 51.73 1.27 -45.49
N VAL A 133 51.12 1.64 -46.62
CA VAL A 133 49.66 1.64 -46.80
C VAL A 133 49.07 0.25 -46.56
N LYS A 134 49.74 -0.81 -47.04
CA LYS A 134 49.31 -2.20 -46.79
C LYS A 134 49.31 -2.54 -45.30
N ASN A 135 50.32 -2.10 -44.56
CA ASN A 135 50.42 -2.33 -43.11
C ASN A 135 49.35 -1.54 -42.35
N GLU A 136 49.14 -0.27 -42.69
CA GLU A 136 48.10 0.59 -42.10
C GLU A 136 46.70 0.03 -42.35
N LEU A 137 46.42 -0.45 -43.56
CA LEU A 137 45.16 -1.10 -43.90
C LEU A 137 44.94 -2.38 -43.09
N LYS A 138 46.01 -3.16 -42.85
CA LYS A 138 45.94 -4.36 -42.00
C LYS A 138 45.55 -4.00 -40.56
N ILE A 139 46.22 -3.01 -39.98
CA ILE A 139 45.92 -2.52 -38.61
C ILE A 139 44.50 -1.96 -38.54
N THR A 140 44.07 -1.20 -39.55
CA THR A 140 42.71 -0.65 -39.63
C THR A 140 41.65 -1.77 -39.70
N ASN A 141 41.92 -2.85 -40.43
CA ASN A 141 41.01 -4.00 -40.48
C ASN A 141 40.97 -4.79 -39.16
N GLU A 142 42.11 -4.93 -38.48
CA GLU A 142 42.17 -5.57 -37.17
C GLU A 142 41.40 -4.77 -36.11
N THR A 143 41.62 -3.46 -36.05
CA THR A 143 40.87 -2.55 -35.16
C THR A 143 39.38 -2.50 -35.48
N LYS A 144 39.00 -2.52 -36.76
CA LYS A 144 37.59 -2.65 -37.16
C LYS A 144 36.97 -3.95 -36.62
N ARG A 145 37.65 -5.08 -36.73
CA ARG A 145 37.16 -6.37 -36.19
C ARG A 145 37.00 -6.33 -34.68
N THR A 146 37.93 -5.72 -33.94
CA THR A 146 37.80 -5.61 -32.48
C THR A 146 36.59 -4.74 -32.10
N LEU A 147 36.38 -3.62 -32.79
CA LEU A 147 35.20 -2.77 -32.58
C LEU A 147 33.88 -3.49 -32.92
N GLU A 148 33.85 -4.29 -33.97
CA GLU A 148 32.68 -5.13 -34.30
C GLU A 148 32.39 -6.14 -33.18
N GLN A 149 33.42 -6.77 -32.62
CA GLN A 149 33.27 -7.70 -31.50
C GLN A 149 32.78 -7.00 -30.23
N GLU A 150 33.31 -5.83 -29.91
CA GLU A 150 32.87 -5.00 -28.79
C GLU A 150 31.41 -4.56 -28.96
N LYS A 151 31.01 -4.17 -30.18
CA LYS A 151 29.61 -3.84 -30.50
C LYS A 151 28.67 -5.02 -30.25
N ILE A 152 29.05 -6.23 -30.66
CA ILE A 152 28.27 -7.44 -30.41
C ILE A 152 28.15 -7.71 -28.90
N SER A 153 29.26 -7.62 -28.16
CA SER A 153 29.28 -7.79 -26.71
C SER A 153 28.42 -6.76 -25.98
N LEU A 154 28.46 -5.50 -26.41
CA LEU A 154 27.66 -4.42 -25.84
C LEU A 154 26.18 -4.60 -26.14
N ASN A 155 25.82 -5.01 -27.36
CA ASN A 155 24.45 -5.33 -27.72
C ASN A 155 23.91 -6.48 -26.85
N ALA A 156 24.66 -7.57 -26.68
CA ALA A 156 24.25 -8.68 -25.82
C ALA A 156 24.01 -8.24 -24.36
N LYS A 157 24.88 -7.38 -23.81
CA LYS A 157 24.68 -6.78 -22.47
C LYS A 157 23.43 -5.90 -22.42
N THR A 158 23.18 -5.12 -23.47
CA THR A 158 22.00 -4.26 -23.56
C THR A 158 20.71 -5.08 -23.61
N GLU A 159 20.67 -6.15 -24.40
CA GLU A 159 19.55 -7.09 -24.47
C GLU A 159 19.28 -7.75 -23.11
N HIS A 160 20.33 -8.19 -22.41
CA HIS A 160 20.20 -8.73 -21.06
C HIS A 160 19.61 -7.72 -20.08
N LEU A 161 20.09 -6.46 -20.09
CA LEU A 161 19.53 -5.41 -19.24
C LEU A 161 18.06 -5.12 -19.56
N VAL A 162 17.68 -5.09 -20.84
CA VAL A 162 16.28 -4.93 -21.26
C VAL A 162 15.42 -6.08 -20.75
N SER A 163 15.87 -7.33 -20.91
CA SER A 163 15.13 -8.49 -20.38
C SER A 163 15.00 -8.45 -18.86
N ASN A 164 16.05 -8.07 -18.14
CA ASN A 164 16.00 -7.93 -16.68
C ASN A 164 15.02 -6.83 -16.24
N MET A 165 15.02 -5.68 -16.94
CA MET A 165 14.06 -4.60 -16.70
C MET A 165 12.62 -5.04 -16.96
N GLN A 166 12.37 -5.85 -18.00
CA GLN A 166 11.04 -6.40 -18.28
C GLN A 166 10.58 -7.35 -17.17
N SER A 167 11.45 -8.24 -16.68
CA SER A 167 11.16 -9.14 -15.56
C SER A 167 10.85 -8.38 -14.27
N LEU A 168 11.66 -7.37 -13.93
CA LEU A 168 11.42 -6.49 -12.77
C LEU A 168 10.10 -5.72 -12.90
N ASN A 169 9.75 -5.25 -14.10
CA ASN A 169 8.48 -4.55 -14.32
C ASN A 169 7.27 -5.49 -14.19
N LEU A 170 7.40 -6.75 -14.60
CA LEU A 170 6.38 -7.78 -14.40
C LEU A 170 6.19 -8.09 -12.91
N GLU A 171 7.29 -8.24 -12.17
CA GLU A 171 7.25 -8.46 -10.72
C GLU A 171 6.64 -7.27 -9.98
N LYS A 172 7.04 -6.04 -10.34
CA LYS A 172 6.43 -4.81 -9.82
C LYS A 172 4.91 -4.81 -10.04
N SER A 173 4.46 -5.10 -11.26
CA SER A 173 3.03 -5.15 -11.59
C SER A 173 2.27 -6.19 -10.75
N LYS A 174 2.88 -7.36 -10.52
CA LYS A 174 2.33 -8.42 -9.67
C LYS A 174 2.20 -7.96 -8.21
N ILE A 175 3.22 -7.27 -7.68
CA ILE A 175 3.19 -6.71 -6.32
C ILE A 175 2.10 -5.63 -6.20
N GLU A 176 1.97 -4.73 -7.19
CA GLU A 176 0.93 -3.70 -7.22
C GLU A 176 -0.49 -4.31 -7.22
N GLU A 177 -0.71 -5.39 -7.96
CA GLU A 177 -1.99 -6.11 -7.96
C GLU A 177 -2.28 -6.77 -6.60
N GLN A 178 -1.28 -7.41 -5.98
CA GLN A 178 -1.41 -7.99 -4.65
C GLN A 178 -1.74 -6.94 -3.59
N VAL A 179 -1.05 -5.79 -3.60
CA VAL A 179 -1.33 -4.68 -2.68
C VAL A 179 -2.75 -4.15 -2.91
N SER A 180 -3.18 -3.99 -4.16
CA SER A 180 -4.55 -3.57 -4.50
C SER A 180 -5.60 -4.57 -4.02
N SER A 181 -5.30 -5.87 -4.03
CA SER A 181 -6.18 -6.90 -3.44
C SER A 181 -6.27 -6.77 -1.92
N ILE A 182 -5.14 -6.60 -1.23
CA ILE A 182 -5.08 -6.44 0.23
C ILE A 182 -5.86 -5.18 0.67
N ILE A 183 -5.74 -4.07 -0.07
CA ILE A 183 -6.49 -2.84 0.23
C ILE A 183 -8.00 -3.09 0.14
N ARG A 184 -8.48 -3.74 -0.93
CA ARG A 184 -9.91 -4.08 -1.09
C ARG A 184 -10.43 -4.99 0.02
N GLU A 185 -9.64 -6.00 0.41
CA GLU A 185 -10.00 -6.87 1.53
C GLU A 185 -10.05 -6.10 2.86
N ARG A 186 -9.08 -5.22 3.10
CA ARG A 186 -9.05 -4.37 4.30
C ARG A 186 -10.26 -3.44 4.36
N GLU A 187 -10.66 -2.83 3.25
CA GLU A 187 -11.87 -2.00 3.17
C GLU A 187 -13.12 -2.81 3.49
N LYS A 188 -13.23 -4.04 2.96
CA LYS A 188 -14.34 -4.95 3.28
C LYS A 188 -14.38 -5.28 4.77
N PHE A 189 -13.25 -5.62 5.38
CA PHE A 189 -13.15 -5.89 6.82
C PHE A 189 -13.51 -4.66 7.67
N LEU A 190 -13.09 -3.46 7.27
CA LEU A 190 -13.46 -2.22 7.95
C LEU A 190 -14.97 -1.98 7.91
N LEU A 191 -15.60 -2.19 6.76
CA LEU A 191 -17.05 -2.04 6.61
C LEU A 191 -17.81 -3.08 7.45
N GLU A 192 -17.35 -4.34 7.44
CA GLU A 192 -17.94 -5.40 8.27
C GLU A 192 -17.80 -5.09 9.76
N ASN A 193 -16.65 -4.61 10.21
CA ASN A 193 -16.43 -4.21 11.60
C ASN A 193 -17.32 -3.01 12.01
N GLN A 194 -17.49 -2.02 11.13
CA GLN A 194 -18.46 -0.93 11.35
C GLN A 194 -19.90 -1.45 11.46
N ASN A 195 -20.30 -2.38 10.61
CA ASN A 195 -21.61 -3.01 10.66
C ASN A 195 -21.79 -3.80 11.97
N LEU A 196 -20.81 -4.61 12.37
CA LEU A 196 -20.82 -5.35 13.64
C LEU A 196 -20.91 -4.42 14.84
N SER A 197 -20.16 -3.32 14.85
CA SER A 197 -20.23 -2.29 15.89
C SER A 197 -21.63 -1.67 15.98
N THR A 198 -22.22 -1.36 14.82
CA THR A 198 -23.58 -0.80 14.74
C THR A 198 -24.63 -1.78 15.28
N VAL A 199 -24.59 -3.04 14.85
CA VAL A 199 -25.48 -4.10 15.34
C VAL A 199 -25.28 -4.33 16.85
N THR A 200 -24.04 -4.29 17.33
CA THR A 200 -23.73 -4.41 18.76
C THR A 200 -24.33 -3.26 19.57
N CYS A 201 -24.23 -2.02 19.08
CA CYS A 201 -24.85 -0.86 19.71
C CYS A 201 -26.39 -0.98 19.76
N GLN A 202 -27.00 -1.39 18.65
CA GLN A 202 -28.45 -1.63 18.58
C GLN A 202 -28.89 -2.71 19.58
N LEU A 203 -28.16 -3.81 19.67
CA LEU A 203 -28.46 -4.89 20.61
C LEU A 203 -28.32 -4.43 22.06
N LYS A 204 -27.27 -3.66 22.40
CA LYS A 204 -27.10 -3.07 23.74
C LYS A 204 -28.26 -2.16 24.11
N ASN A 205 -28.68 -1.29 23.19
CA ASN A 205 -29.84 -0.43 23.42
C ASN A 205 -31.11 -1.25 23.65
N ARG A 206 -31.33 -2.30 22.85
CA ARG A 206 -32.48 -3.18 23.01
C ARG A 206 -32.46 -3.95 24.34
N LEU A 207 -31.28 -4.38 24.78
CA LEU A 207 -31.10 -5.03 26.08
C LEU A 207 -31.45 -4.08 27.22
N MET A 208 -30.97 -2.83 27.16
CA MET A 208 -31.29 -1.79 28.15
C MET A 208 -32.79 -1.45 28.16
N GLU A 209 -33.47 -1.43 27.01
CA GLU A 209 -34.93 -1.30 26.95
C GLU A 209 -35.66 -2.48 27.61
N ILE A 210 -35.16 -3.71 27.45
CA ILE A 210 -35.74 -4.89 28.10
C ILE A 210 -35.53 -4.83 29.61
N GLU A 211 -34.33 -4.46 30.06
CA GLU A 211 -33.98 -4.32 31.47
C GLU A 211 -34.85 -3.26 32.15
N THR A 212 -34.98 -2.08 31.55
CA THR A 212 -35.86 -1.00 32.06
C THR A 212 -37.32 -1.42 32.14
N LYS A 213 -37.85 -2.11 31.12
CA LYS A 213 -39.21 -2.66 31.16
C LYS A 213 -39.37 -3.71 32.25
N THR A 214 -38.38 -4.58 32.43
CA THR A 214 -38.38 -5.61 33.48
C THR A 214 -38.44 -4.98 34.86
N ASN A 215 -37.64 -3.93 35.10
CA ASN A 215 -37.66 -3.18 36.36
C ASN A 215 -39.01 -2.51 36.63
N CYS A 216 -39.65 -1.94 35.60
CA CYS A 216 -41.00 -1.37 35.74
C CYS A 216 -42.04 -2.44 36.12
N ILE A 217 -41.98 -3.62 35.49
CA ILE A 217 -42.87 -4.74 35.81
C ILE A 217 -42.63 -5.24 37.23
N LEU A 218 -41.38 -5.33 37.68
CA LEU A 218 -41.05 -5.72 39.06
C LEU A 218 -41.61 -4.73 40.08
N ALA A 219 -41.45 -3.43 39.86
CA ALA A 219 -42.02 -2.41 40.75
C ALA A 219 -43.55 -2.48 40.81
N GLU A 220 -44.19 -2.69 39.66
CA GLU A 220 -45.65 -2.86 39.58
C GLU A 220 -46.12 -4.14 40.29
N LYS A 221 -45.37 -5.23 40.15
CA LYS A 221 -45.61 -6.48 40.88
C LYS A 221 -45.56 -6.25 42.39
N GLU A 222 -44.51 -5.60 42.90
CA GLU A 222 -44.38 -5.29 44.34
C GLU A 222 -45.56 -4.43 44.85
N ARG A 223 -46.00 -3.46 44.06
CA ARG A 223 -47.16 -2.62 44.35
C ARG A 223 -48.46 -3.44 44.46
N VAL A 224 -48.68 -4.35 43.51
CA VAL A 224 -49.85 -5.25 43.51
C VAL A 224 -49.80 -6.22 44.68
N GLU A 225 -48.65 -6.82 44.98
CA GLU A 225 -48.47 -7.72 46.12
C GLU A 225 -48.68 -7.02 47.47
N ALA A 226 -48.25 -5.76 47.62
CA ALA A 226 -48.55 -4.95 48.80
C ALA A 226 -50.07 -4.69 48.96
N MET A 227 -50.75 -4.38 47.86
CA MET A 227 -52.21 -4.19 47.85
C MET A 227 -52.96 -5.48 48.17
N LEU A 228 -52.51 -6.62 47.66
CA LEU A 228 -53.06 -7.94 47.98
C LEU A 228 -52.92 -8.26 49.48
N ARG A 229 -51.73 -8.08 50.06
CA ARG A 229 -51.51 -8.27 51.51
C ARG A 229 -52.44 -7.41 52.37
N LEU A 230 -52.71 -6.16 51.95
CA LEU A 230 -53.65 -5.29 52.65
C LEU A 230 -55.09 -5.79 52.53
N ASN A 231 -55.50 -6.29 51.36
CA ASN A 231 -56.81 -6.90 51.16
C ASN A 231 -56.99 -8.21 51.94
N GLU A 232 -55.96 -9.06 52.00
CA GLU A 232 -55.96 -10.27 52.82
C GLU A 232 -56.17 -9.92 54.29
N LYS A 233 -55.42 -8.93 54.82
CA LYS A 233 -55.61 -8.44 56.19
C LYS A 233 -57.03 -7.92 56.43
N LYS A 234 -57.54 -7.10 55.50
CA LYS A 234 -58.91 -6.58 55.56
C LYS A 234 -59.95 -7.71 55.57
N THR A 235 -59.73 -8.75 54.77
CA THR A 235 -60.62 -9.94 54.72
C THR A 235 -60.59 -10.70 56.03
N ILE A 236 -59.41 -10.89 56.64
CA ILE A 236 -59.27 -11.52 57.96
C ILE A 236 -60.01 -10.71 59.03
N ASP A 237 -59.88 -9.39 59.03
CA ASP A 237 -60.54 -8.54 60.03
C ASP A 237 -62.07 -8.54 59.85
N LEU A 238 -62.58 -8.53 58.60
CA LEU A 238 -64.01 -8.70 58.31
C LEU A 238 -64.52 -10.09 58.74
N GLU A 239 -63.74 -11.16 58.61
CA GLU A 239 -64.13 -12.49 59.08
C GLU A 239 -64.23 -12.54 60.60
N LYS A 240 -63.30 -11.90 61.34
CA LYS A 240 -63.40 -11.77 62.80
C LYS A 240 -64.64 -10.99 63.23
N GLU A 241 -64.97 -9.90 62.52
CA GLU A 241 -66.21 -9.15 62.77
C GLU A 241 -67.44 -10.03 62.50
N ARG A 242 -67.46 -10.77 61.39
CA ARG A 242 -68.51 -11.75 61.07
C ARG A 242 -68.67 -12.79 62.18
N GLU A 243 -67.57 -13.40 62.65
CA GLU A 243 -67.58 -14.37 63.74
C GLU A 243 -68.10 -13.77 65.05
N TYR A 244 -67.71 -12.54 65.36
CA TYR A 244 -68.19 -11.79 66.52
C TYR A 244 -69.70 -11.59 66.47
N TYR A 245 -70.23 -11.05 65.37
CA TYR A 245 -71.67 -10.84 65.21
C TYR A 245 -72.47 -12.15 65.17
N ASN A 246 -71.92 -13.21 64.57
CA ASN A 246 -72.54 -14.53 64.58
C ASN A 246 -72.61 -15.10 66.00
N SER A 247 -71.53 -14.97 66.78
CA SER A 247 -71.50 -15.37 68.19
C SER A 247 -72.53 -14.60 69.01
N GLN A 248 -72.61 -13.27 68.82
CA GLN A 248 -73.60 -12.41 69.47
C GLN A 248 -75.04 -12.82 69.11
N THR A 249 -75.29 -13.13 67.83
CA THR A 249 -76.59 -13.60 67.34
C THR A 249 -76.97 -14.93 68.00
N MET A 250 -76.04 -15.88 68.11
CA MET A 250 -76.26 -17.16 68.80
C MET A 250 -76.53 -16.98 70.30
N GLU A 251 -75.84 -16.06 70.98
CA GLU A 251 -76.13 -15.73 72.38
C GLU A 251 -77.54 -15.17 72.56
N LEU A 252 -77.96 -14.24 71.70
CA LEU A 252 -79.31 -13.67 71.70
C LEU A 252 -80.38 -14.73 71.40
N LEU A 253 -80.17 -15.61 70.42
CA LEU A 253 -81.07 -16.71 70.12
C LEU A 253 -81.21 -17.68 71.30
N ASN A 254 -80.10 -18.02 71.97
CA ASN A 254 -80.13 -18.85 73.17
C ASN A 254 -80.90 -18.16 74.30
N SER A 255 -80.68 -16.87 74.52
CA SER A 255 -81.43 -16.12 75.53
C SER A 255 -82.91 -15.96 75.17
N LEU A 256 -83.26 -15.81 73.89
CA LEU A 256 -84.65 -15.83 73.44
C LEU A 256 -85.30 -17.19 73.70
N LYS A 257 -84.60 -18.28 73.40
CA LYS A 257 -85.05 -19.65 73.71
C LYS A 257 -85.30 -19.85 75.20
N GLU A 258 -84.36 -19.43 76.05
CA GLU A 258 -84.51 -19.49 77.51
C GLU A 258 -85.73 -18.69 78.00
N VAL A 259 -85.99 -17.52 77.43
CA VAL A 259 -87.18 -16.71 77.76
C VAL A 259 -88.46 -17.38 77.28
N SER A 260 -88.46 -17.97 76.08
CA SER A 260 -89.61 -18.73 75.56
C SER A 260 -89.92 -19.95 76.42
N GLU A 261 -88.91 -20.75 76.80
CA GLU A 261 -89.08 -21.88 77.72
C GLU A 261 -89.61 -21.42 79.08
N GLN A 262 -89.11 -20.29 79.59
CA GLN A 262 -89.60 -19.70 80.83
C GLN A 262 -91.07 -19.28 80.71
N ARG A 263 -91.47 -18.66 79.59
CA ARG A 263 -92.86 -18.28 79.29
C ARG A 263 -93.75 -19.53 79.31
N ASP A 264 -93.35 -20.60 78.61
CA ASP A 264 -94.15 -21.82 78.48
C ASP A 264 -94.36 -22.49 79.85
N ILE A 265 -93.33 -22.53 80.70
CA ILE A 265 -93.43 -23.01 82.08
C ILE A 265 -94.40 -22.14 82.90
N THR A 266 -94.27 -20.81 82.84
CA THR A 266 -95.17 -19.92 83.57
C THR A 266 -96.61 -19.98 83.07
N GLU A 267 -96.81 -20.20 81.77
CA GLU A 267 -98.14 -20.38 81.18
C GLU A 267 -98.77 -21.70 81.62
N ALA A 268 -97.98 -22.78 81.69
CA ALA A 268 -98.43 -24.06 82.24
C ALA A 268 -98.83 -23.94 83.72
N GLU A 269 -97.98 -23.30 84.54
CA GLU A 269 -98.26 -23.06 85.96
C GLU A 269 -99.53 -22.22 86.17
N LEU A 270 -99.73 -21.19 85.33
CA LEU A 270 -100.94 -20.37 85.38
C LEU A 270 -102.18 -21.17 84.98
N LYS A 271 -102.08 -22.04 83.96
CA LYS A 271 -103.18 -22.95 83.57
C LYS A 271 -103.52 -23.90 84.71
N ASP A 272 -102.53 -24.50 85.36
CA ASP A 272 -102.75 -25.40 86.49
C ASP A 272 -103.42 -24.67 87.67
N GLU A 273 -102.97 -23.45 87.99
CA GLU A 273 -103.58 -22.61 89.03
C GLU A 273 -105.03 -22.23 88.68
N VAL A 274 -105.30 -21.88 87.42
CA VAL A 274 -106.67 -21.61 86.94
C VAL A 274 -107.54 -22.85 87.06
N MET A 275 -107.04 -24.03 86.68
CA MET A 275 -107.76 -25.30 86.82
C MET A 275 -108.03 -25.64 88.29
N ALA A 276 -107.06 -25.43 89.17
CA ALA A 276 -107.21 -25.60 90.61
C ALA A 276 -108.28 -24.63 91.18
N ARG A 277 -108.28 -23.37 90.73
CA ARG A 277 -109.29 -22.37 91.11
C ARG A 277 -110.69 -22.77 90.65
N ILE A 278 -110.85 -23.20 89.40
CA ILE A 278 -112.12 -23.71 88.87
C ILE A 278 -112.59 -24.92 89.70
N GLY A 279 -111.67 -25.82 90.06
CA GLY A 279 -111.96 -26.97 90.92
C GLY A 279 -112.47 -26.54 92.31
N ALA A 280 -111.78 -25.60 92.95
CA ALA A 280 -112.18 -25.04 94.25
C ALA A 280 -113.54 -24.32 94.16
N GLU A 281 -113.78 -23.56 93.10
CA GLU A 281 -115.05 -22.85 92.87
C GLU A 281 -116.23 -23.81 92.68
N LYS A 282 -116.02 -24.96 92.00
CA LYS A 282 -117.02 -26.02 91.91
C LYS A 282 -117.31 -26.66 93.27
N GLN A 283 -116.30 -26.89 94.10
CA GLN A 283 -116.50 -27.43 95.45
C GLN A 283 -117.27 -26.44 96.33
N LEU A 284 -116.91 -25.15 96.27
CA LEU A 284 -117.64 -24.08 96.94
C LEU A 284 -119.12 -24.07 96.50
N GLN A 285 -119.39 -24.08 95.19
CA GLN A 285 -120.75 -24.11 94.68
C GLN A 285 -121.53 -25.37 95.10
N ALA A 286 -120.86 -26.52 95.19
CA ALA A 286 -121.49 -27.74 95.69
C ALA A 286 -121.82 -27.66 97.19
N ALA A 287 -120.98 -27.01 97.99
CA ALA A 287 -121.23 -26.73 99.40
C ALA A 287 -122.35 -25.69 99.58
N GLU A 288 -122.38 -24.63 98.77
CA GLU A 288 -123.48 -23.65 98.74
C GLU A 288 -124.82 -24.31 98.40
N LYS A 289 -124.87 -25.16 97.37
CA LYS A 289 -126.08 -25.92 97.04
C LYS A 289 -126.49 -26.89 98.13
N ALA A 290 -125.55 -27.57 98.78
CA ALA A 290 -125.84 -28.44 99.91
C ALA A 290 -126.42 -27.63 101.09
N LEU A 291 -125.91 -26.42 101.33
CA LEU A 291 -126.41 -25.49 102.34
C LEU A 291 -127.82 -24.98 101.99
N GLU A 292 -128.09 -24.60 100.74
CA GLU A 292 -129.41 -24.22 100.24
C GLU A 292 -130.42 -25.37 100.33
N HIS A 293 -129.98 -26.60 100.01
CA HIS A 293 -130.82 -27.79 100.12
C HIS A 293 -131.16 -28.12 101.58
N LEU A 294 -130.18 -28.00 102.49
CA LEU A 294 -130.39 -28.02 103.94
C LEU A 294 -131.39 -26.95 104.38
N GLU A 295 -131.24 -25.71 103.91
CA GLU A 295 -132.11 -24.60 104.28
C GLU A 295 -133.54 -24.80 103.77
N THR A 296 -133.72 -25.30 102.54
CA THR A 296 -135.04 -25.62 101.98
C THR A 296 -135.69 -26.81 102.68
N ALA A 297 -134.93 -27.88 102.97
CA ALA A 297 -135.41 -29.03 103.76
C ALA A 297 -135.84 -28.62 105.17
N LEU A 298 -135.10 -27.70 105.81
CA LEU A 298 -135.45 -27.13 107.11
C LEU A 298 -136.68 -26.19 107.03
N LYS A 299 -136.88 -25.46 105.93
CA LYS A 299 -138.04 -24.56 105.73
C LYS A 299 -139.34 -25.29 105.37
N LEU A 300 -139.26 -26.44 104.71
CA LEU A 300 -140.44 -27.14 104.14
C LEU A 300 -141.12 -28.13 105.08
N THR A 301 -140.59 -28.36 106.28
CA THR A 301 -140.96 -29.59 106.98
C THR A 301 -141.54 -29.34 108.37
N GLY A 302 -142.88 -29.31 108.42
CA GLY A 302 -143.69 -29.78 109.54
C GLY A 302 -143.95 -31.29 109.46
N ALA A 303 -142.94 -32.10 109.11
CA ALA A 303 -143.02 -33.56 108.98
C ALA A 303 -142.07 -34.30 109.96
N GLN A 304 -142.31 -35.60 110.13
CA GLN A 304 -141.73 -36.46 111.18
C GLN A 304 -140.21 -36.69 111.01
N MET A 305 -139.49 -36.73 112.14
CA MET A 305 -138.01 -36.74 112.26
C MET A 305 -137.27 -37.87 111.50
N SER A 306 -137.92 -38.99 111.18
CA SER A 306 -137.25 -40.12 110.53
C SER A 306 -137.01 -39.92 109.03
N GLU A 307 -137.86 -39.19 108.32
CA GLU A 307 -137.70 -38.90 106.88
C GLU A 307 -136.73 -37.73 106.64
N LEU A 308 -136.66 -36.80 107.60
CA LEU A 308 -135.76 -35.64 107.55
C LEU A 308 -134.27 -36.05 107.62
N GLN A 309 -133.97 -37.12 108.35
CA GLN A 309 -132.60 -37.62 108.54
C GLN A 309 -132.02 -38.27 107.27
N GLU A 310 -132.86 -38.86 106.40
CA GLU A 310 -132.37 -39.47 105.14
C GLU A 310 -132.06 -38.41 104.07
N HIS A 311 -132.80 -37.30 104.05
CA HIS A 311 -132.63 -36.23 103.07
C HIS A 311 -131.56 -35.19 103.41
N ILE A 312 -131.35 -34.87 104.69
CA ILE A 312 -130.41 -33.81 105.10
C ILE A 312 -128.99 -34.32 105.36
N MET A 313 -128.83 -35.58 105.78
CA MET A 313 -127.52 -36.14 106.16
C MET A 313 -126.47 -36.13 105.04
N PRO A 314 -126.79 -36.37 103.76
CA PRO A 314 -125.82 -36.25 102.67
C PRO A 314 -125.23 -34.85 102.56
N ASP A 315 -126.03 -33.81 102.75
CA ASP A 315 -125.58 -32.42 102.67
C ASP A 315 -124.74 -32.01 103.89
N VAL A 316 -125.09 -32.50 105.09
CA VAL A 316 -124.27 -32.32 106.30
C VAL A 316 -122.92 -33.00 106.15
N HIS A 317 -122.86 -34.20 105.58
CA HIS A 317 -121.59 -34.86 105.27
C HIS A 317 -120.78 -34.05 104.26
N LYS A 318 -121.42 -33.55 103.20
CA LYS A 318 -120.77 -32.76 102.14
C LYS A 318 -120.21 -31.44 102.65
N LEU A 319 -120.93 -30.76 103.54
CA LEU A 319 -120.44 -29.55 104.23
C LEU A 319 -119.30 -29.86 105.21
N ARG A 320 -119.39 -30.96 105.97
CA ARG A 320 -118.30 -31.38 106.87
C ARG A 320 -117.02 -31.64 106.08
N GLU A 321 -117.12 -32.39 104.98
CA GLU A 321 -115.99 -32.68 104.11
C GLU A 321 -115.41 -31.40 103.48
N PHE A 322 -116.26 -30.47 103.06
CA PHE A 322 -115.84 -29.16 102.55
C PHE A 322 -115.05 -28.35 103.60
N PHE A 323 -115.53 -28.26 104.84
CA PHE A 323 -114.82 -27.51 105.90
C PHE A 323 -113.54 -28.20 106.37
N GLU A 324 -113.51 -29.54 106.38
CA GLU A 324 -112.31 -30.32 106.69
C GLU A 324 -111.23 -30.11 105.61
N GLN A 325 -111.62 -30.06 104.32
CA GLN A 325 -110.74 -29.67 103.23
C GLN A 325 -110.29 -28.21 103.34
N CYS A 326 -111.17 -27.26 103.71
CA CYS A 326 -110.79 -25.87 103.95
C CYS A 326 -109.78 -25.69 105.08
N ALA A 327 -109.90 -26.48 106.15
CA ALA A 327 -108.96 -26.46 107.27
C ALA A 327 -107.56 -26.96 106.84
N GLU A 328 -107.50 -28.04 106.04
CA GLU A 328 -106.22 -28.56 105.53
C GLU A 328 -105.60 -27.60 104.49
N ILE A 329 -106.41 -26.99 103.61
CA ILE A 329 -105.94 -25.94 102.69
C ILE A 329 -105.39 -24.74 103.47
N SER A 330 -106.07 -24.30 104.53
CA SER A 330 -105.60 -23.17 105.36
C SER A 330 -104.26 -23.46 106.05
N LYS A 331 -104.06 -24.71 106.50
CA LYS A 331 -102.79 -25.18 107.05
C LYS A 331 -101.69 -25.22 105.98
N MET A 332 -102.03 -25.60 104.75
CA MET A 332 -101.10 -25.54 103.63
C MET A 332 -100.76 -24.11 103.23
N ASP A 333 -101.74 -23.20 103.22
CA ASP A 333 -101.53 -21.78 102.93
C ASP A 333 -100.69 -21.09 104.01
N ALA A 334 -100.82 -21.47 105.29
CA ALA A 334 -99.92 -21.00 106.35
C ALA A 334 -98.46 -21.39 106.10
N ASN A 335 -98.21 -22.55 105.48
CA ASN A 335 -96.88 -23.02 105.09
C ASN A 335 -96.42 -22.53 103.70
N ARG A 336 -97.30 -21.88 102.92
CA ARG A 336 -97.04 -21.40 101.55
C ARG A 336 -95.82 -20.48 101.43
N PRO A 337 -95.53 -19.55 102.36
CA PRO A 337 -94.34 -18.71 102.26
C PRO A 337 -93.03 -19.51 102.24
N ILE A 338 -92.96 -20.61 102.99
CA ILE A 338 -91.76 -21.48 103.04
C ILE A 338 -91.65 -22.31 101.76
N ILE A 339 -92.77 -22.87 101.29
CA ILE A 339 -92.83 -23.66 100.05
C ILE A 339 -92.44 -22.79 98.84
N MET A 340 -92.98 -21.57 98.74
CA MET A 340 -92.63 -20.62 97.68
C MET A 340 -91.16 -20.22 97.75
N ARG A 341 -90.61 -19.97 98.95
CA ARG A 341 -89.19 -19.66 99.12
C ARG A 341 -88.29 -20.81 98.63
N ASN A 342 -88.64 -22.06 98.95
CA ASN A 342 -87.91 -23.25 98.51
C ASN A 342 -88.00 -23.45 96.99
N ALA A 343 -89.19 -23.25 96.40
CA ALA A 343 -89.39 -23.31 94.95
C ALA A 343 -88.59 -22.23 94.21
N ILE A 344 -88.56 -20.99 94.72
CA ILE A 344 -87.73 -19.91 94.16
C ILE A 344 -86.24 -20.23 94.30
N HIS A 345 -85.81 -20.80 95.42
CA HIS A 345 -84.42 -21.23 95.61
C HIS A 345 -84.03 -22.35 94.64
N ALA A 346 -84.91 -23.34 94.40
CA ALA A 346 -84.70 -24.39 93.42
C ALA A 346 -84.59 -23.82 92.00
N ARG A 347 -85.48 -22.91 91.59
CA ARG A 347 -85.41 -22.23 90.28
C ARG A 347 -84.15 -21.38 90.12
N ARG A 348 -83.75 -20.63 91.17
CA ARG A 348 -82.51 -19.84 91.15
C ARG A 348 -81.25 -20.71 91.13
N SER A 349 -81.26 -21.85 91.83
CA SER A 349 -80.20 -22.87 91.79
C SER A 349 -80.04 -23.44 90.37
N LEU A 350 -81.15 -23.79 89.71
CA LEU A 350 -81.15 -24.29 88.34
C LEU A 350 -80.63 -23.23 87.35
N ARG A 351 -81.06 -21.97 87.50
CA ARG A 351 -80.53 -20.84 86.71
C ARG A 351 -79.03 -20.64 86.92
N ARG A 352 -78.53 -20.62 88.17
CA ARG A 352 -77.10 -20.43 88.50
C ARG A 352 -76.23 -21.60 88.04
N SER A 353 -76.75 -22.82 88.07
CA SER A 353 -76.08 -24.02 87.54
C SER A 353 -75.82 -23.88 86.03
N LYS A 354 -76.81 -23.41 85.25
CA LYS A 354 -76.63 -23.14 83.81
C LYS A 354 -75.73 -21.92 83.52
N THR A 355 -75.74 -20.86 84.34
CA THR A 355 -74.84 -19.71 84.14
C THR A 355 -73.36 -20.02 84.45
N ARG A 356 -73.06 -20.99 85.31
CA ARG A 356 -71.67 -21.44 85.55
C ARG A 356 -71.04 -22.06 84.30
N VAL A 357 -71.84 -22.65 83.40
CA VAL A 357 -71.38 -23.13 82.09
C VAL A 357 -71.02 -21.96 81.15
N ARG A 358 -71.75 -20.83 81.21
CA ARG A 358 -71.40 -19.59 80.48
C ARG A 358 -70.10 -18.93 80.98
N GLY A 359 -69.77 -19.05 82.27
CA GLY A 359 -68.52 -18.51 82.85
C GLY A 359 -67.24 -19.26 82.47
N SER A 360 -67.35 -20.46 81.88
CA SER A 360 -66.20 -21.30 81.51
C SER A 360 -65.56 -20.91 80.16
N PHE A 361 -66.30 -20.24 79.27
CA PHE A 361 -65.79 -19.85 77.94
C PHE A 361 -65.14 -18.46 77.91
N ARG A 362 -65.32 -17.63 78.96
CA ARG A 362 -64.71 -16.29 79.06
C ARG A 362 -63.31 -16.26 79.68
N ARG A 363 -62.67 -17.42 79.89
CA ARG A 363 -61.30 -17.58 80.44
C ARG A 363 -60.29 -18.20 79.47
N LYS A 364 -60.52 -18.07 78.17
CA LYS A 364 -59.47 -18.26 77.16
C LYS A 364 -59.51 -17.08 76.20
N LEU A 365 -58.65 -16.11 76.51
CA LEU A 365 -58.05 -15.06 75.65
C LEU A 365 -57.71 -13.87 76.57
N ALA A 366 -56.73 -14.10 77.44
CA ALA A 366 -55.86 -13.04 77.93
C ALA A 366 -54.48 -13.32 77.30
N PRO A 367 -53.86 -12.38 76.56
CA PRO A 367 -52.50 -12.55 76.10
C PRO A 367 -51.57 -12.48 77.31
N VAL A 368 -50.78 -13.53 77.51
CA VAL A 368 -49.66 -13.53 78.45
C VAL A 368 -48.61 -12.58 77.89
N ILE A 369 -48.44 -11.45 78.56
CA ILE A 369 -47.25 -10.63 78.47
C ILE A 369 -46.17 -11.36 79.25
N THR A 370 -45.19 -11.94 78.54
CA THR A 370 -43.93 -12.38 79.16
C THR A 370 -42.89 -11.30 78.89
N MET A 371 -42.53 -10.60 79.96
CA MET A 371 -41.28 -9.85 80.05
C MET A 371 -40.21 -10.80 80.61
N GLN A 372 -39.10 -10.98 79.90
CA GLN A 372 -37.80 -11.04 80.56
C GLN A 372 -36.60 -10.76 79.61
N SER A 373 -35.73 -9.89 80.15
CA SER A 373 -34.28 -9.70 79.96
C SER A 373 -33.70 -9.05 78.70
N LEU A 374 -33.37 -7.76 78.89
CA LEU A 374 -32.19 -6.96 78.50
C LEU A 374 -30.85 -7.75 78.35
N PRO A 375 -29.78 -7.24 77.66
CA PRO A 375 -29.28 -5.86 77.82
C PRO A 375 -28.76 -5.07 76.60
N THR A 376 -28.93 -3.75 76.74
CA THR A 376 -27.98 -2.64 76.48
C THR A 376 -26.61 -2.97 75.87
N THR A 377 -26.25 -2.27 74.80
CA THR A 377 -25.33 -1.10 74.85
C THR A 377 -25.23 -0.41 73.49
N GLY A 378 -25.48 0.89 73.45
CA GLY A 378 -24.85 1.80 72.49
C GLY A 378 -23.66 2.48 73.17
N TYR A 379 -22.59 2.74 72.42
CA TYR A 379 -21.81 3.99 72.39
C TYR A 379 -20.50 3.78 71.60
N SER A 380 -20.43 4.45 70.44
CA SER A 380 -19.37 5.38 70.02
C SER A 380 -17.88 4.96 69.95
N SER A 381 -17.35 5.13 68.72
CA SER A 381 -16.11 5.84 68.30
C SER A 381 -14.70 5.28 68.55
N SER A 382 -13.89 5.43 67.47
CA SER A 382 -12.41 5.58 67.38
C SER A 382 -11.56 4.37 67.81
N THR A 383 -10.46 3.94 67.18
CA THR A 383 -9.44 4.60 66.33
C THR A 383 -8.56 3.51 65.67
N SER A 384 -7.89 3.88 64.57
CA SER A 384 -6.77 3.28 63.76
C SER A 384 -5.64 2.51 64.49
N PRO A 385 -4.57 1.99 63.83
CA PRO A 385 -4.28 1.64 62.41
C PRO A 385 -3.74 0.19 62.23
N ILE A 386 -3.42 -0.24 60.99
CA ILE A 386 -2.17 -0.92 60.56
C ILE A 386 -2.42 -1.73 59.26
N GLU A 387 -1.74 -1.25 58.22
CA GLU A 387 -1.04 -1.94 57.11
C GLU A 387 -1.38 -3.41 56.80
N LEU A 388 -1.66 -3.72 55.53
CA LEU A 388 -0.66 -4.32 54.65
C LEU A 388 -1.14 -4.44 53.19
N SER A 389 -0.29 -3.90 52.30
CA SER A 389 0.01 -4.35 50.94
C SER A 389 -1.09 -4.37 49.87
N ASN A 390 -1.17 -3.27 49.13
CA ASN A 390 -1.23 -3.29 47.66
C ASN A 390 0.17 -3.67 47.12
N PRO A 391 0.32 -4.26 45.91
CA PRO A 391 0.29 -3.39 44.72
C PRO A 391 -0.36 -4.01 43.46
N GLU A 392 -0.96 -3.10 42.70
CA GLU A 392 -1.21 -3.19 41.27
C GLU A 392 0.10 -3.35 40.48
N GLU A 393 0.05 -4.11 39.40
CA GLU A 393 0.90 -3.94 38.21
C GLU A 393 0.29 -4.73 37.02
N PRO A 394 0.67 -4.45 35.75
CA PRO A 394 0.17 -3.31 35.00
C PRO A 394 -0.33 -3.66 33.58
N ILE A 395 -0.99 -2.67 32.98
CA ILE A 395 -1.36 -2.58 31.56
C ILE A 395 -0.08 -2.50 30.70
N PRO A 396 0.07 -3.28 29.60
CA PRO A 396 1.22 -3.16 28.73
C PRO A 396 1.06 -1.98 27.76
N LYS A 397 1.97 -1.01 27.86
CA LYS A 397 2.26 -0.03 26.81
C LYS A 397 3.38 -0.57 25.93
N ILE A 398 3.13 -0.58 24.63
CA ILE A 398 4.06 -0.97 23.56
C ILE A 398 4.99 0.22 23.31
N GLU A 399 6.30 0.00 23.44
CA GLU A 399 7.34 0.91 22.96
C GLU A 399 7.58 0.72 21.45
N PRO A 400 7.90 1.79 20.70
CA PRO A 400 8.44 1.68 19.35
C PRO A 400 9.97 1.66 19.38
N ASN A 401 10.56 0.58 18.86
CA ASN A 401 11.99 0.53 18.56
C ASN A 401 12.25 0.92 17.10
N SER A 402 13.03 2.00 16.97
CA SER A 402 14.06 2.29 15.97
C SER A 402 14.13 1.39 14.72
N LEU A 403 13.87 1.99 13.55
CA LEU A 403 14.29 1.47 12.26
C LEU A 403 15.35 2.40 11.67
N MET A 404 16.53 1.83 11.50
CA MET A 404 17.69 2.38 10.83
C MET A 404 17.38 2.68 9.35
N HIS A 405 17.94 3.78 8.87
CA HIS A 405 18.13 4.07 7.46
C HIS A 405 18.97 2.97 6.79
N LEU A 406 18.45 2.48 5.66
CA LEU A 406 19.22 1.96 4.52
C LEU A 406 18.73 2.69 3.28
#